data_AF-D5WMY6-F1
#
_entry.id   AF-D5WMY6-F1
#
_cell.length_a   1.000
_cell.length_b   1.000
_cell.length_c   1.000
_cell.angle_alpha   90.00
_cell.angle_beta   90.00
_cell.angle_gamma   90.00
#
_symmetry.space_group_name_H-M   'P 1'
#
loop_
_entity.id
_entity.type
_entity.pdbx_description
1 polymer ?
#
loop_
_entity_poly.entity_id
_entity_poly.type
_entity_poly.pdbx_seq_one_letter_code
_entity_poly.pdbx_strand_id
1 'polypeptide(L)'
;MGYLSERENVVEQIDSICLRLFDTWCEARSVRSLAYLMHCWPLIDSTPAALRRLGETMRELRRNHAEQINEYEFRALCEVADLIDELTEPRTVRLLAVVGEVAE
;
A
#
# COMPACT_ATOMS: atom_id res chain seq x y z
N MET A 1 24.63 4.25 1.03
CA MET A 1 23.60 4.97 1.81
C MET A 1 22.44 5.39 0.89
N GLY A 2 21.85 4.48 0.08
CA GLY A 2 20.69 4.80 -0.79
C GLY A 2 19.42 4.03 -0.40
N TYR A 3 19.58 2.76 0.00
CA TYR A 3 18.46 1.83 0.19
C TYR A 3 17.52 2.10 1.36
N LEU A 4 17.99 2.77 2.42
CA LEU A 4 17.11 3.23 3.50
C LEU A 4 16.23 4.39 3.01
N SER A 5 16.84 5.34 2.29
CA SER A 5 16.15 6.49 1.70
C SER A 5 15.07 6.10 0.69
N GLU A 6 15.32 5.07 -0.14
CA GLU A 6 14.33 4.58 -1.11
C GLU A 6 13.10 3.98 -0.40
N ARG A 7 13.32 3.13 0.62
CA ARG A 7 12.21 2.56 1.39
C ARG A 7 11.45 3.60 2.18
N GLU A 8 12.15 4.52 2.83
CA GLU A 8 11.54 5.63 3.56
C GLU A 8 10.71 6.50 2.61
N ASN A 9 11.20 6.78 1.40
CA ASN A 9 10.45 7.55 0.41
C ASN A 9 9.15 6.84 -0.04
N VAL A 10 9.18 5.52 -0.24
CA VAL A 10 7.97 4.76 -0.57
C VAL A 10 7.00 4.72 0.61
N VAL A 11 7.50 4.59 1.84
CA VAL A 11 6.67 4.65 3.05
C VAL A 11 6.03 6.03 3.20
N GLU A 12 6.75 7.12 2.96
CA GLU A 12 6.21 8.48 2.96
C GLU A 12 5.18 8.70 1.84
N GLN A 13 5.37 8.08 0.67
CA GLN A 13 4.36 8.09 -0.40
C GLN A 13 3.09 7.35 0.02
N ILE A 14 3.22 6.16 0.60
CA ILE A 14 2.08 5.40 1.15
C ILE A 14 1.35 6.24 2.20
N ASP A 15 2.09 6.88 3.11
CA ASP A 15 1.53 7.74 4.15
C ASP A 15 0.76 8.91 3.54
N SER A 16 1.36 9.60 2.56
CA SER A 16 0.74 10.73 1.84
C SER A 16 -0.53 10.34 1.09
N ILE A 17 -0.59 9.12 0.52
CA ILE A 17 -1.81 8.61 -0.13
C ILE A 17 -2.86 8.25 0.91
N CYS A 18 -2.48 7.58 2.00
CA CYS A 18 -3.39 7.24 3.11
C CYS A 18 -4.00 8.50 3.75
N LEU A 19 -3.21 9.56 3.91
CA LEU A 19 -3.65 10.84 4.47
C LEU A 19 -4.68 11.53 3.57
N ARG A 20 -4.49 11.50 2.24
CA ARG A 20 -5.48 12.01 1.27
C ARG A 20 -6.77 11.19 1.24
N LEU A 21 -6.66 9.86 1.30
CA LEU A 21 -7.82 8.97 1.40
C LEU A 21 -8.59 9.23 2.70
N PHE A 22 -7.89 9.42 3.81
CA PHE A 22 -8.49 9.78 5.09
C PHE A 22 -9.28 11.08 5.00
N ASP A 23 -8.70 12.13 4.40
CA ASP A 23 -9.38 13.42 4.23
C ASP A 23 -10.67 13.27 3.39
N THR A 24 -10.56 12.57 2.25
CA THR A 24 -11.69 12.27 1.37
C THR A 24 -12.79 11.47 2.09
N TRP A 25 -12.42 10.45 2.87
CA TRP A 25 -13.36 9.65 3.65
C TRP A 25 -13.99 10.42 4.81
N CYS A 26 -13.26 11.38 5.38
CA CYS A 26 -13.76 12.29 6.39
C CYS A 26 -14.82 13.22 5.80
N GLU A 27 -14.58 13.77 4.61
CA GLU A 27 -15.57 14.57 3.86
C GLU A 27 -16.79 13.72 3.47
N ALA A 28 -16.58 12.50 3.00
CA ALA A 28 -17.63 11.55 2.62
C ALA A 28 -18.40 10.96 3.84
N ARG A 29 -18.02 11.31 5.08
CA ARG A 29 -18.54 10.72 6.33
C ARG A 29 -18.50 9.20 6.37
N SER A 30 -17.48 8.61 5.76
CA SER A 30 -17.32 7.16 5.65
C SER A 30 -16.64 6.59 6.91
N VAL A 31 -17.37 6.61 8.03
CA VAL A 31 -16.87 6.24 9.36
C VAL A 31 -16.28 4.82 9.40
N ARG A 32 -16.82 3.88 8.60
CA ARG A 32 -16.26 2.53 8.51
C ARG A 32 -14.88 2.54 7.85
N SER A 33 -14.72 3.16 6.69
CA SER A 33 -13.43 3.24 5.99
C SER A 33 -12.37 3.94 6.85
N LEU A 34 -12.75 5.00 7.56
CA LEU A 34 -11.88 5.66 8.53
C LEU A 34 -11.49 4.73 9.68
N ALA A 35 -12.43 3.97 10.26
CA ALA A 35 -12.13 3.04 11.34
C ALA A 35 -11.19 1.91 10.88
N TYR A 36 -11.38 1.39 9.67
CA TYR A 36 -10.48 0.39 9.08
C TYR A 36 -9.09 0.97 8.82
N LEU A 37 -9.00 2.21 8.31
CA LEU A 37 -7.72 2.88 8.11
C LEU A 37 -7.00 3.13 9.44
N MET A 38 -7.70 3.68 10.43
CA MET A 38 -7.16 3.95 11.77
C MET A 38 -6.71 2.69 12.52
N HIS A 39 -7.22 1.51 12.15
CA HIS A 39 -6.81 0.25 12.77
C HIS A 39 -5.45 -0.23 12.23
N CYS A 40 -5.11 0.10 10.98
CA CYS A 40 -3.89 -0.36 10.31
C CYS A 40 -2.88 0.77 10.05
N TRP A 41 -3.29 2.02 10.25
CA TRP A 41 -2.53 3.24 10.10
C TRP A 41 -2.79 4.13 11.34
N PRO A 42 -1.79 4.84 11.91
CA PRO A 42 -0.44 5.07 11.38
C PRO A 42 0.48 3.85 11.49
N LEU A 43 1.36 3.70 10.49
CA LEU A 43 2.40 2.67 10.47
C LEU A 43 3.44 3.00 11.56
N ILE A 44 3.19 2.54 12.80
CA ILE A 44 4.14 2.67 13.92
C ILE A 44 5.46 1.95 13.59
N ASP A 45 5.40 0.93 12.74
CA ASP A 45 6.52 0.10 12.35
C ASP A 45 6.44 -0.20 10.85
N SER A 46 7.43 0.22 10.05
CA SER A 46 7.50 -0.03 8.59
C SER A 46 7.90 -1.47 8.25
N THR A 47 7.56 -2.41 9.12
CA THR A 47 7.83 -3.83 8.89
C THR A 47 6.99 -4.35 7.72
N PRO A 48 7.52 -5.30 6.94
CA PRO A 48 6.79 -5.90 5.82
C PRO A 48 5.47 -6.55 6.27
N ALA A 49 5.37 -7.02 7.52
CA ALA A 49 4.12 -7.54 8.07
C ALA A 49 3.05 -6.44 8.26
N ALA A 50 3.44 -5.25 8.73
CA ALA A 50 2.53 -4.11 8.87
C ALA A 50 2.09 -3.59 7.51
N LEU A 51 3.02 -3.48 6.55
CA LEU A 51 2.74 -3.10 5.17
C LEU A 51 1.78 -4.10 4.51
N ARG A 52 2.02 -5.41 4.62
CA ARG A 52 1.10 -6.44 4.09
C ARG A 52 -0.29 -6.32 4.68
N ARG A 53 -0.42 -6.12 6.00
CA ARG A 53 -1.71 -5.91 6.66
C ARG A 53 -2.43 -4.68 6.13
N LEU A 54 -1.71 -3.58 5.92
CA LEU A 54 -2.27 -2.37 5.29
C LEU A 54 -2.79 -2.70 3.88
N GLY A 55 -1.99 -3.38 3.04
CA GLY A 55 -2.39 -3.75 1.69
C GLY A 55 -3.59 -4.70 1.63
N GLU A 56 -3.65 -5.68 2.54
CA GLU A 56 -4.81 -6.56 2.70
C GLU A 56 -6.05 -5.79 3.13
N THR A 57 -5.91 -4.88 4.09
CA THR A 57 -7.00 -4.00 4.55
C THR A 57 -7.53 -3.13 3.42
N MET A 58 -6.65 -2.55 2.60
CA MET A 58 -7.05 -1.75 1.43
C MET A 58 -7.78 -2.59 0.37
N ARG A 59 -7.32 -3.83 0.12
CA ARG A 59 -8.02 -4.77 -0.78
C ARG A 59 -9.38 -5.18 -0.23
N GLU A 60 -9.48 -5.38 1.08
CA GLU A 60 -10.73 -5.75 1.75
C GLU A 60 -11.74 -4.59 1.74
N LEU A 61 -11.28 -3.37 2.02
CA LEU A 61 -12.05 -2.13 1.86
C LEU A 61 -12.59 -2.01 0.44
N ARG A 62 -11.73 -2.19 -0.55
CA ARG A 62 -12.12 -2.16 -1.97
C ARG A 62 -13.19 -3.20 -2.31
N ARG A 63 -13.13 -4.40 -1.73
CA ARG A 63 -14.11 -5.47 -2.01
C ARG A 63 -15.44 -5.23 -1.29
N ASN A 64 -15.40 -4.80 -0.03
CA ASN A 64 -16.60 -4.62 0.79
C ASN A 64 -17.31 -3.29 0.52
N HIS A 65 -16.60 -2.28 0.01
CA HIS A 65 -17.10 -0.92 -0.19
C HIS A 65 -17.00 -0.43 -1.64
N ALA A 66 -16.88 -1.33 -2.62
CA ALA A 66 -16.76 -0.97 -4.04
C ALA A 66 -17.86 -0.01 -4.54
N GLU A 67 -19.08 -0.09 -4.00
CA GLU A 67 -20.20 0.80 -4.37
C GLU A 67 -20.10 2.21 -3.76
N GLN A 68 -19.29 2.40 -2.71
CA GLN A 68 -19.15 3.69 -2.00
C GLN A 68 -17.79 4.37 -2.27
N ILE A 69 -16.89 3.68 -2.97
CA ILE A 69 -15.54 4.15 -3.30
C ILE A 69 -15.58 4.78 -4.68
N ASN A 70 -15.24 6.06 -4.79
CA ASN A 70 -15.12 6.74 -6.09
C ASN A 70 -13.90 6.25 -6.88
N GLU A 71 -13.88 6.53 -8.18
CA GLU A 71 -12.75 6.15 -9.06
C GLU A 71 -11.39 6.67 -8.54
N TYR A 72 -11.38 7.87 -7.95
CA TYR A 72 -10.19 8.45 -7.32
C TYR A 72 -9.68 7.60 -6.15
N GLU A 73 -10.59 7.24 -5.24
CA GLU A 73 -10.26 6.44 -4.06
C GLU A 73 -9.81 5.03 -4.49
N PHE A 74 -10.48 4.44 -5.48
CA PHE A 74 -10.09 3.15 -6.04
C PHE A 74 -8.67 3.19 -6.60
N ARG A 75 -8.30 4.26 -7.31
CA ARG A 75 -6.97 4.43 -7.86
C ARG A 75 -5.92 4.59 -6.76
N ALA A 76 -6.20 5.40 -5.75
CA ALA A 76 -5.31 5.57 -4.59
C ALA A 76 -5.12 4.26 -3.81
N LEU A 77 -6.17 3.46 -3.64
CA LEU A 77 -6.10 2.14 -3.01
C LEU A 77 -5.23 1.16 -3.81
N CYS A 78 -5.34 1.17 -5.14
CA CYS A 78 -4.49 0.37 -6.01
C CYS A 78 -3.02 0.82 -5.94
N GLU A 79 -2.76 2.13 -5.93
CA GLU A 79 -1.41 2.69 -5.83
C GLU A 79 -0.73 2.27 -4.50
N VAL A 80 -1.43 2.39 -3.37
CA VAL A 80 -0.92 1.92 -2.07
C VAL A 80 -0.65 0.42 -2.09
N ALA A 81 -1.54 -0.38 -2.68
CA ALA A 81 -1.36 -1.83 -2.75
C ALA A 81 -0.15 -2.23 -3.61
N ASP A 82 0.12 -1.51 -4.70
CA ASP A 82 1.27 -1.72 -5.60
C ASP A 82 2.59 -1.37 -4.90
N LEU A 83 2.64 -0.21 -4.23
CA LEU A 83 3.80 0.22 -3.43
C LEU A 83 4.10 -0.75 -2.27
N ILE A 84 3.07 -1.29 -1.63
CA ILE A 84 3.21 -2.32 -0.58
C ILE A 84 3.71 -3.64 -1.15
N ASP A 85 3.25 -4.03 -2.35
CA ASP A 85 3.73 -5.23 -3.03
C ASP A 85 5.22 -5.08 -3.34
N GLU A 86 5.63 -3.94 -3.93
CA GLU A 86 7.04 -3.64 -4.23
C GLU A 86 7.92 -3.66 -2.97
N LEU A 87 7.42 -3.14 -1.84
CA LEU A 87 8.13 -3.17 -0.56
C LEU A 87 8.18 -4.57 0.08
N THR A 88 7.14 -5.38 -0.12
CA THR A 88 7.03 -6.70 0.51
C THR A 88 7.56 -7.84 -0.35
N GLU A 89 7.75 -7.63 -1.65
CA GLU A 89 8.31 -8.62 -2.55
C GLU A 89 9.70 -9.04 -2.04
N PRO A 90 9.89 -10.32 -1.68
CA PRO A 90 11.22 -10.81 -1.37
C PRO A 90 12.01 -10.71 -2.68
N ARG A 91 13.12 -9.97 -2.62
CA ARG A 91 14.10 -9.69 -3.68
C ARG A 91 14.67 -10.93 -4.40
N THR A 92 14.15 -12.13 -4.18
CA THR A 92 14.51 -13.39 -4.83
C THR A 92 14.11 -13.42 -6.32
N VAL A 93 13.09 -12.66 -6.74
CA VAL A 93 12.61 -12.72 -8.14
C VAL A 93 13.50 -11.93 -9.12
N ARG A 94 14.20 -10.89 -8.65
CA ARG A 94 15.14 -10.13 -9.50
C ARG A 94 16.49 -10.81 -9.74
N LEU A 95 16.82 -11.87 -8.99
CA LEU A 95 18.00 -12.68 -9.28
C LEU A 95 17.70 -13.79 -10.30
N LEU A 96 16.45 -14.28 -10.40
CA LEU A 96 16.08 -15.33 -11.36
C LEU A 96 15.86 -14.80 -12.79
N ALA A 97 15.48 -13.53 -12.95
CA ALA A 97 15.33 -12.93 -14.28
C ALA A 97 16.68 -12.62 -14.97
N VAL A 98 17.81 -12.64 -14.25
CA VAL A 98 19.15 -12.41 -14.82
C VAL A 98 19.99 -13.69 -14.97
N VAL A 99 19.47 -14.85 -14.54
CA VAL A 99 20.11 -16.17 -14.73
C VAL A 99 19.31 -16.96 -15.77
N GLY A 100 18.98 -16.30 -16.87
CA GLY A 100 18.29 -16.87 -18.03
C GLY A 100 19.08 -16.76 -19.33
N GLU A 101 20.34 -16.30 -19.28
CA GLU A 101 21.23 -16.24 -20.44
C GLU A 101 22.52 -16.98 -20.13
N VAL A 102 22.51 -18.30 -20.31
CA VAL A 102 23.62 -19.09 -20.88
C VAL A 102 23.11 -20.51 -21.13
N ALA A 103 22.79 -20.82 -22.39
CA ALA A 103 22.81 -22.19 -22.88
C ALA A 103 23.46 -22.16 -24.27
N GLU A 104 24.59 -22.86 -24.31
CA GLU A 104 25.54 -23.08 -25.39
C GLU A 104 24.92 -23.76 -26.63
#